data_AF-A0A2U3GUS3-F1
#
_entry.id   AF-A0A2U3GUS3-F1
#
_cell.length_a   1.000
_cell.length_b   1.000
_cell.length_c   1.000
_cell.angle_alpha   90.00
_cell.angle_beta   90.00
_cell.angle_gamma   90.00
#
_symmetry.space_group_name_H-M   'P 1'
#
loop_
_entity.id
_entity.type
_entity.pdbx_description
1 polymer ?
#
loop_
_entity_poly.entity_id
_entity_poly.type
_entity_poly.pdbx_seq_one_letter_code
_entity_poly.pdbx_strand_id
1 'polypeptide(L)'
;MGSSEEAREAHVRLLPQLRLDELLEELQARLDAARGTRDRVHSLLEAVLSVGRELDLQQVLRRIVEAAALLVDAEYAALGVIGPDGRRLSAFLTVGVTEEQVAAIGAYPQGHGIL
;
A
#
# COMPACT_ATOMS: atom_id res chain seq x y z
N MET A 1 -37.39 -39.20 46.11
CA MET A 1 -38.02 -38.14 45.30
C MET A 1 -37.12 -36.91 45.12
N GLY A 2 -35.77 -37.02 45.17
CA GLY A 2 -34.86 -35.84 45.11
C GLY A 2 -34.02 -35.67 43.83
N SER A 3 -33.87 -36.70 43.00
CA SER A 3 -32.98 -36.65 41.81
C SER A 3 -33.55 -35.87 40.62
N SER A 4 -34.88 -35.77 40.50
CA SER A 4 -35.56 -35.06 39.42
C SER A 4 -35.70 -33.54 39.66
N GLU A 5 -35.42 -33.08 40.89
CA GLU A 5 -35.50 -31.66 41.28
C GLU A 5 -34.13 -30.97 41.09
N GLU A 6 -33.03 -31.64 41.45
CA GLU A 6 -31.65 -31.17 41.23
C GLU A 6 -31.32 -30.99 39.73
N ALA A 7 -31.76 -31.91 38.86
CA ALA A 7 -31.54 -31.80 37.42
C ALA A 7 -32.29 -30.62 36.79
N ARG A 8 -33.47 -30.28 37.34
CA ARG A 8 -34.29 -29.15 36.87
C ARG A 8 -33.72 -27.83 37.36
N GLU A 9 -33.14 -27.79 38.55
CA GLU A 9 -32.48 -26.61 39.12
C GLU A 9 -31.14 -26.30 38.42
N ALA A 10 -30.37 -27.33 38.07
CA ALA A 10 -29.18 -27.20 37.23
C ALA A 10 -29.52 -26.70 35.81
N HIS A 11 -30.61 -27.19 35.22
CA HIS A 11 -31.11 -26.73 33.92
C HIS A 11 -31.50 -25.24 33.94
N VAL A 12 -32.17 -24.79 35.01
CA VAL A 12 -32.55 -23.38 35.18
C VAL A 12 -31.34 -22.46 35.35
N ARG A 13 -30.21 -22.95 35.90
CA ARG A 13 -28.95 -22.18 35.95
C ARG A 13 -28.14 -22.19 34.66
N LEU A 14 -28.24 -23.24 33.84
CA LEU A 14 -27.58 -23.30 32.52
C LEU A 14 -28.21 -22.34 31.49
N LEU A 15 -29.53 -22.20 31.50
CA LEU A 15 -30.27 -21.32 30.57
C LEU A 15 -29.82 -19.84 30.56
N PRO A 16 -29.61 -19.18 31.72
CA PRO A 16 -29.09 -17.82 31.75
C PRO A 16 -27.60 -17.72 31.37
N GLN A 17 -26.82 -18.80 31.53
CA GLN A 17 -25.42 -18.84 31.10
C GLN A 17 -25.31 -18.94 29.57
N LEU A 18 -26.09 -19.82 28.94
CA LEU A 18 -26.14 -19.95 27.48
C LEU A 18 -26.50 -18.62 26.79
N ARG A 19 -27.44 -17.84 27.35
CA ARG A 19 -27.78 -16.50 26.82
C ARG A 19 -26.65 -15.49 26.96
N LEU A 20 -25.83 -15.60 28.02
CA LEU A 20 -24.66 -14.73 28.19
C LEU A 20 -23.58 -15.09 27.18
N ASP A 21 -23.36 -16.38 26.95
CA ASP A 21 -22.41 -16.88 25.96
C ASP A 21 -22.78 -16.41 24.55
N GLU A 22 -24.05 -16.51 24.14
CA GLU A 22 -24.55 -15.99 22.86
C GLU A 22 -24.34 -14.46 22.73
N LEU A 23 -24.59 -13.70 23.80
CA LEU A 23 -24.37 -12.25 23.78
C LEU A 23 -22.88 -11.88 23.72
N LEU A 24 -22.02 -12.67 24.35
CA LEU A 24 -20.57 -12.51 24.29
C LEU A 24 -20.03 -12.86 22.89
N GLU A 25 -20.54 -13.91 22.26
CA GLU A 25 -20.22 -14.27 20.88
C GLU A 25 -20.63 -13.16 19.90
N GLU A 26 -21.85 -12.61 20.05
CA GLU A 26 -22.33 -11.50 19.23
C GLU A 26 -21.49 -10.23 19.43
N LEU A 27 -21.10 -9.92 20.67
CA LEU A 27 -20.22 -8.78 20.97
C LEU A 27 -18.82 -8.97 20.37
N GLN A 28 -18.26 -10.19 20.46
CA GLN A 28 -16.98 -10.53 19.83
C GLN A 28 -17.05 -10.38 18.32
N ALA A 29 -18.11 -10.88 17.67
CA ALA A 29 -18.31 -10.75 16.23
C ALA A 29 -18.38 -9.27 15.79
N ARG A 30 -19.07 -8.41 16.56
CA ARG A 30 -19.13 -6.96 16.31
C ARG A 30 -17.79 -6.27 16.49
N LEU A 31 -17.03 -6.65 17.53
CA LEU A 31 -15.68 -6.11 17.76
C LEU A 31 -14.72 -6.50 16.64
N ASP A 32 -14.77 -7.74 16.17
CA ASP A 32 -13.92 -8.21 15.08
C ASP A 32 -14.30 -7.59 13.74
N ALA A 33 -15.58 -7.36 13.46
CA ALA A 33 -16.03 -6.61 12.30
C ALA A 33 -15.56 -5.14 12.34
N ALA A 34 -15.62 -4.49 13.50
CA ALA A 34 -15.14 -3.13 13.70
C ALA A 34 -13.62 -3.03 13.53
N ARG A 35 -12.87 -4.00 14.08
CA ARG A 35 -11.41 -4.13 13.91
C ARG A 35 -11.04 -4.34 12.44
N GLY A 36 -11.69 -5.28 11.75
CA GLY A 36 -11.45 -5.55 10.34
C GLY A 36 -11.71 -4.33 9.45
N THR A 37 -12.72 -3.51 9.78
CA THR A 37 -12.97 -2.24 9.08
C THR A 37 -11.86 -1.22 9.34
N ARG A 38 -11.43 -1.08 10.60
CA ARG A 38 -10.32 -0.18 10.98
C ARG A 38 -9.02 -0.56 10.28
N ASP A 39 -8.68 -1.84 10.23
CA ASP A 39 -7.46 -2.32 9.60
C ASP A 39 -7.46 -2.05 8.08
N ARG A 40 -8.60 -2.26 7.42
CA ARG A 40 -8.78 -1.91 5.99
C ARG A 40 -8.59 -0.42 5.72
N VAL A 41 -9.18 0.45 6.55
CA VAL A 41 -9.01 1.91 6.43
C VAL A 41 -7.56 2.32 6.63
N HIS A 42 -6.87 1.70 7.59
CA HIS A 42 -5.45 1.97 7.84
C HIS A 42 -4.58 1.54 6.65
N SER A 43 -4.80 0.35 6.08
CA SER A 43 -4.09 -0.10 4.88
C SER A 43 -4.33 0.80 3.67
N LEU A 44 -5.55 1.30 3.47
CA LEU A 44 -5.86 2.25 2.40
C LEU A 44 -5.13 3.58 2.61
N LEU A 45 -5.10 4.11 3.84
CA LEU A 45 -4.37 5.33 4.15
C LEU A 45 -2.87 5.18 3.87
N GLU A 46 -2.27 4.06 4.29
CA GLU A 46 -0.86 3.77 3.98
C GLU A 46 -0.61 3.69 2.47
N ALA A 47 -1.50 3.06 1.70
CA ALA A 47 -1.40 3.02 0.24
C ALA A 47 -1.46 4.42 -0.37
N VAL A 48 -2.42 5.26 0.05
CA VAL A 48 -2.57 6.64 -0.44
C VAL A 48 -1.35 7.49 -0.08
N LEU A 49 -0.83 7.37 1.15
CA LEU A 49 0.38 8.07 1.57
C LEU A 49 1.62 7.59 0.80
N SER A 50 1.71 6.29 0.52
CA SER A 50 2.79 5.72 -0.30
C SER A 50 2.79 6.30 -1.71
N VAL A 51 1.62 6.35 -2.36
CA VAL A 51 1.47 6.96 -3.69
C VAL A 51 1.82 8.45 -3.65
N GLY A 52 1.38 9.18 -2.60
CA GLY A 52 1.72 10.59 -2.43
C GLY A 52 3.23 10.85 -2.31
N ARG A 53 3.95 10.01 -1.55
CA ARG A 53 5.42 10.09 -1.42
C ARG A 53 6.14 9.73 -2.72
N GLU A 54 5.63 8.77 -3.47
CA GLU A 54 6.20 8.39 -4.77
C GLU A 54 6.03 9.52 -5.81
N LEU A 55 4.86 10.17 -5.82
CA LEU A 55 4.60 11.36 -6.65
C LEU A 55 5.50 12.54 -6.29
N ASP A 56 5.87 12.70 -5.00
CA ASP A 56 6.84 13.70 -4.56
C ASP A 56 8.26 13.36 -5.05
N LEU A 57 8.70 12.12 -4.89
CA LEU A 57 10.02 11.67 -5.36
C LEU A 57 10.19 11.87 -6.87
N GLN A 58 9.20 11.49 -7.69
CA GLN A 58 9.27 11.69 -9.15
C GLN A 58 9.40 13.17 -9.51
N GLN A 59 8.68 14.06 -8.82
CA GLN A 59 8.80 15.51 -9.04
C GLN A 59 10.17 16.05 -8.62
N VAL A 60 10.70 15.61 -7.48
CA VAL A 60 12.04 16.01 -7.01
C VAL A 60 13.11 15.58 -8.02
N LEU A 61 13.07 14.33 -8.48
CA LEU A 61 14.04 13.82 -9.46
C LEU A 61 13.96 14.55 -10.80
N ARG A 62 12.74 14.89 -11.27
CA ARG A 62 12.56 15.72 -12.46
C ARG A 62 13.22 17.10 -12.31
N ARG A 63 12.97 17.78 -11.19
CA ARG A 63 13.59 19.10 -10.91
C ARG A 63 15.11 19.03 -10.87
N ILE A 64 15.68 17.95 -10.32
CA ILE A 64 17.13 17.74 -10.30
C ILE A 64 17.68 17.62 -11.73
N VAL A 65 17.03 16.83 -12.60
CA VAL A 65 17.44 16.68 -14.00
C VAL A 65 17.31 17.98 -14.78
N GLU A 66 16.23 18.73 -14.59
CA GLU A 66 16.03 20.05 -15.21
C GLU A 66 17.13 21.03 -14.76
N ALA A 67 17.41 21.10 -13.46
CA ALA A 67 18.45 21.96 -12.92
C ALA A 67 19.84 21.56 -13.42
N ALA A 68 20.13 20.26 -13.50
CA ALA A 68 21.40 19.76 -14.01
C ALA A 68 21.57 20.10 -15.50
N ALA A 69 20.52 19.93 -16.32
CA ALA A 69 20.53 20.31 -17.73
C ALA A 69 20.81 21.80 -17.92
N LEU A 70 20.12 22.65 -17.16
CA LEU A 70 20.32 24.10 -17.18
C LEU A 70 21.72 24.51 -16.72
N LEU A 71 22.26 23.84 -15.68
CA LEU A 71 23.58 24.15 -15.14
C LEU A 71 24.71 23.93 -16.14
N VAL A 72 24.57 22.93 -17.02
CA VAL A 72 25.58 22.57 -18.03
C VAL A 72 25.23 23.06 -19.44
N ASP A 73 24.14 23.82 -19.58
CA ASP A 73 23.60 24.28 -20.87
C ASP A 73 23.37 23.13 -21.87
N ALA A 74 22.81 22.02 -21.39
CA ALA A 74 22.51 20.86 -22.21
C ALA A 74 21.12 20.94 -22.85
N GLU A 75 21.05 20.65 -24.14
CA GLU A 75 19.79 20.51 -24.89
C GLU A 75 18.97 19.30 -24.41
N TYR A 76 19.64 18.22 -24.00
CA TYR A 76 19.02 16.99 -23.52
C TYR A 76 19.67 16.49 -22.23
N ALA A 77 18.86 15.95 -21.32
CA ALA A 77 19.35 15.29 -20.11
C ALA A 77 18.48 14.08 -19.75
N ALA A 78 19.07 13.11 -19.08
CA ALA A 78 18.35 11.95 -18.57
C ALA A 78 18.86 11.49 -17.20
N LEU A 79 17.97 10.91 -16.40
CA LEU A 79 18.30 10.27 -15.11
C LEU A 79 17.64 8.91 -15.02
N GLY A 80 18.48 7.88 -14.91
CA GLY A 80 18.06 6.53 -14.58
C GLY A 80 18.18 6.27 -13.08
N VAL A 81 17.10 5.77 -12.47
CA VAL A 81 17.11 5.28 -11.09
C VAL A 81 17.22 3.77 -11.13
N ILE A 82 18.25 3.21 -10.51
CA ILE A 82 18.46 1.76 -10.46
C ILE A 82 17.46 1.16 -9.46
N GLY A 83 16.76 0.11 -9.89
CA GLY A 83 15.83 -0.63 -9.06
C GLY A 83 16.52 -1.47 -7.99
N PRO A 84 15.78 -1.99 -6.99
CA PRO A 84 16.34 -2.76 -5.88
C PRO A 84 17.10 -4.02 -6.30
N ASP A 85 16.78 -4.57 -7.48
CA ASP A 85 17.44 -5.75 -8.05
C ASP A 85 18.83 -5.45 -8.65
N GLY A 86 19.18 -4.17 -8.79
CA GLY A 86 20.43 -3.71 -9.41
C GLY A 86 20.54 -3.99 -10.91
N ARG A 87 19.48 -4.49 -11.55
CA ARG A 87 19.50 -4.95 -12.95
C ARG A 87 18.70 -4.06 -13.87
N ARG A 88 17.57 -3.51 -13.39
CA ARG A 88 16.67 -2.68 -14.19
C ARG A 88 16.53 -1.29 -13.62
N LEU A 89 16.20 -0.35 -14.48
CA LEU A 89 15.79 0.98 -14.03
C LEU A 89 14.37 0.88 -13.46
N SER A 90 14.17 1.42 -12.26
CA SER A 90 12.85 1.62 -11.67
C SER A 90 12.18 2.89 -12.18
N ALA A 91 12.96 3.87 -12.61
CA ALA A 91 12.49 5.08 -13.28
C ALA A 91 13.53 5.58 -14.28
N PHE A 92 13.06 6.21 -15.36
CA PHE A 92 13.90 6.90 -16.32
C PHE A 92 13.23 8.22 -16.70
N LEU A 93 13.90 9.32 -16.39
CA LEU A 93 13.40 10.68 -16.59
C LEU A 93 14.22 11.35 -17.68
N THR A 94 13.55 12.03 -18.62
CA THR A 94 14.19 12.80 -19.69
C THR A 94 13.75 14.26 -19.67
N VAL A 95 14.64 15.14 -20.14
CA VAL A 95 14.41 16.56 -20.40
C VAL A 95 14.96 16.90 -21.78
N GLY A 96 14.29 17.81 -22.48
CA GLY A 96 14.64 18.25 -23.83
C GLY A 96 14.07 17.39 -24.95
N VAL A 97 13.62 16.17 -24.63
CA VAL A 97 13.06 15.21 -25.60
C VAL A 97 11.53 15.28 -25.60
N THR A 98 10.94 15.50 -26.78
CA THR A 98 9.47 15.46 -27.00
C THR A 98 8.95 14.02 -27.01
N GLU A 99 7.64 13.85 -26.83
CA GLU A 99 7.01 12.52 -26.89
C GLU A 99 7.18 11.87 -28.26
N GLU A 100 7.13 12.66 -29.34
CA GLU A 100 7.36 12.19 -30.70
C GLU A 100 8.80 11.71 -30.89
N GLN A 101 9.78 12.45 -30.37
CA GLN A 101 11.19 12.04 -30.40
C GLN A 101 11.43 10.77 -29.58
N VAL A 102 10.84 10.66 -28.39
CA VAL A 102 10.89 9.43 -27.57
C VAL A 102 10.31 8.24 -28.35
N ALA A 103 9.14 8.41 -28.96
CA ALA A 103 8.51 7.36 -29.76
C ALA A 103 9.37 6.94 -30.96
N ALA A 104 10.07 7.88 -31.60
CA ALA A 104 10.98 7.60 -32.70
C ALA A 104 12.28 6.89 -32.26
N ILE A 105 12.81 7.22 -31.07
CA ILE A 105 14.00 6.57 -30.49
C ILE A 105 13.67 5.13 -30.07
N GLY A 106 12.48 4.90 -29.51
CA GLY A 106 11.98 3.59 -29.14
C GLY A 106 12.10 3.30 -27.64
N ALA A 107 12.43 2.05 -27.30
CA ALA A 107 12.36 1.59 -25.91
C ALA A 107 13.41 2.27 -25.01
N TYR A 108 13.00 2.60 -23.79
CA TYR A 108 13.90 3.14 -22.79
C TYR A 108 15.02 2.15 -22.41
N PRO A 109 16.19 2.68 -22.02
CA PRO A 109 17.30 1.86 -21.56
C PRO A 109 16.89 1.04 -20.34
N GLN A 110 17.40 -0.19 -20.27
CA GLN A 110 17.07 -1.12 -19.18
C GLN A 110 18.17 -1.23 -18.12
N GLY A 111 19.24 -0.42 -18.19
CA GLY A 111 20.32 -0.44 -17.18
C GLY A 111 21.45 -1.44 -17.46
N HIS A 112 21.61 -1.92 -18.70
CA HIS A 112 22.66 -2.87 -19.07
C HIS A 112 24.03 -2.24 -19.42
N GLY A 113 24.18 -0.91 -19.39
CA GLY A 113 25.42 -0.25 -19.81
C GLY A 113 25.22 1.18 -20.31
N ILE A 114 26.10 1.62 -21.21
CA ILE A 114 26.17 3.01 -21.70
C ILE A 114 24.84 3.43 -22.35
N LEU A 115 24.39 4.63 -22.00
CA LEU A 115 23.17 5.31 -22.44
C LEU A 115 23.40 6.08 -23.73
#